data_AF-A0A9J5WPL5-F1
#
_entry.id   AF-A0A9J5WPL5-F1
#
_cell.length_a   1.000
_cell.length_b   1.000
_cell.length_c   1.000
_cell.angle_alpha   90.00
_cell.angle_beta   90.00
_cell.angle_gamma   90.00
#
_symmetry.space_group_name_H-M   'P 1'
#
loop_
_entity.id
_entity.type
_entity.pdbx_description
1 polymer ?
#
loop_
_entity_poly.entity_id
_entity_poly.type
_entity_poly.pdbx_seq_one_letter_code
_entity_poly.pdbx_strand_id
1 'polypeptide(L)'
;MDYNLAALKVFCSQLNNAKATTTQQSQAAFTLSGILFQRVWLQGILVSTPTTDSSGRFLLDDGTGVIEIQLLSDFLTLSWVKGMYVMVVGLYFVQKGSLPLVKIHKIVDLSPFPDRESMWYLEVIEVFKLFYQPLFEE
;
A
#
# COMPACT_ATOMS: atom_id res chain seq x y z
N MET A 1 7.11 -5.83 -13.47
CA MET A 1 6.66 -4.57 -12.89
C MET A 1 7.22 -3.46 -13.75
N ASP A 2 6.37 -2.53 -14.15
CA ASP A 2 6.74 -1.35 -14.89
C ASP A 2 7.04 -0.19 -13.91
N TYR A 3 8.30 0.24 -13.87
CA TYR A 3 8.74 1.35 -13.02
C TYR A 3 8.38 2.72 -13.59
N ASN A 4 7.89 2.79 -14.83
CA ASN A 4 7.37 4.02 -15.42
C ASN A 4 5.96 4.36 -14.91
N LEU A 5 5.24 3.39 -14.34
CA LEU A 5 3.95 3.63 -13.69
C LEU A 5 4.15 4.20 -12.28
N ALA A 6 3.23 5.07 -11.86
CA ALA A 6 3.28 5.71 -10.56
C ALA A 6 3.13 4.69 -9.41
N ALA A 7 3.82 4.97 -8.29
CA ALA A 7 3.49 4.38 -7.00
C ALA A 7 2.54 5.35 -6.29
N LEU A 8 1.26 4.99 -6.18
CA LEU A 8 0.25 5.91 -5.68
C LEU A 8 0.33 6.04 -4.16
N LYS A 9 0.37 7.28 -3.65
CA LYS A 9 0.16 7.57 -2.23
C LYS A 9 -1.35 7.55 -1.97
N VAL A 10 -1.81 6.58 -1.19
CA VAL A 10 -3.24 6.34 -0.98
C VAL A 10 -3.52 5.85 0.44
N PHE A 11 -4.76 6.00 0.85
CA PHE A 11 -5.35 5.28 1.97
C PHE A 11 -5.82 3.89 1.54
N CYS A 12 -5.85 2.94 2.47
CA CYS A 12 -6.36 1.59 2.29
C CYS A 12 -7.82 1.62 1.81
N SER A 13 -8.64 2.50 2.37
CA SER A 13 -10.04 2.68 1.95
C SER A 13 -10.19 3.07 0.48
N GLN A 14 -9.24 3.83 -0.09
CA GLN A 14 -9.28 4.24 -1.50
C GLN A 14 -9.02 3.06 -2.45
N LEU A 15 -8.26 2.06 -2.02
CA LEU A 15 -7.97 0.86 -2.81
C LEU A 15 -9.22 -0.01 -3.06
N ASN A 16 -10.28 0.14 -2.26
CA ASN A 16 -11.56 -0.53 -2.49
C ASN A 16 -12.21 -0.11 -3.82
N ASN A 17 -11.85 1.07 -4.35
CA ASN A 17 -12.33 1.58 -5.62
C ASN A 17 -11.39 1.24 -6.80
N ALA A 18 -10.27 0.55 -6.55
CA ALA A 18 -9.34 0.18 -7.59
C ALA A 18 -9.91 -0.94 -8.48
N LYS A 19 -9.82 -0.76 -9.80
CA LYS A 19 -10.32 -1.71 -10.79
C LYS A 19 -9.16 -2.44 -11.46
N ALA A 20 -9.20 -3.76 -11.47
CA ALA A 20 -8.19 -4.55 -12.16
C ALA A 20 -8.20 -4.27 -13.67
N THR A 21 -7.02 -4.17 -14.26
CA THR A 21 -6.81 -4.02 -15.70
C THR A 21 -5.55 -4.76 -16.12
N THR A 22 -5.33 -4.85 -17.43
CA THR A 22 -4.18 -5.52 -18.02
C THR A 22 -3.41 -4.52 -18.87
N THR A 23 -2.09 -4.42 -18.66
CA THR A 23 -1.24 -3.57 -19.51
C THR A 23 -1.02 -4.21 -20.88
N GLN A 24 -0.50 -3.46 -21.85
CA GLN A 24 -0.15 -3.97 -23.19
C GLN A 24 0.81 -5.18 -23.16
N GLN A 25 1.56 -5.34 -22.06
CA GLN A 25 2.50 -6.45 -21.83
C GLN A 25 1.89 -7.58 -20.98
N SER A 26 0.57 -7.64 -20.84
CA SER A 26 -0.15 -8.61 -20.02
C SER A 26 0.26 -8.65 -18.55
N GLN A 27 0.79 -7.54 -18.02
CA GLN A 27 1.08 -7.43 -16.59
C GLN A 27 -0.18 -6.99 -15.83
N ALA A 28 -0.41 -7.60 -14.67
CA ALA A 28 -1.48 -7.17 -13.77
C ALA A 28 -1.25 -5.71 -13.36
N ALA A 29 -2.28 -4.88 -13.52
CA ALA A 29 -2.30 -3.49 -13.12
C ALA A 29 -3.70 -3.11 -12.63
N PHE A 30 -3.82 -1.91 -12.10
CA PHE A 30 -5.07 -1.40 -11.56
C PHE A 30 -5.27 0.03 -12.01
N THR A 31 -6.53 0.45 -12.08
CA THR A 31 -6.88 1.86 -12.23
C THR A 31 -7.58 2.35 -10.98
N LEU A 32 -7.18 3.52 -10.50
CA LEU A 32 -7.87 4.27 -9.45
C LEU A 32 -8.10 5.67 -9.99
N SER A 33 -9.36 6.08 -10.12
CA SER A 33 -9.71 7.40 -10.67
C SER A 33 -9.05 7.68 -12.02
N GLY A 34 -9.01 6.70 -12.92
CA GLY A 34 -8.38 6.83 -14.24
C GLY A 34 -6.85 6.68 -14.26
N ILE A 35 -6.18 6.66 -13.10
CA ILE A 35 -4.72 6.51 -13.04
C ILE A 35 -4.34 5.05 -13.03
N LEU A 36 -3.54 4.65 -14.02
CA LEU A 36 -2.95 3.33 -14.11
C LEU A 36 -1.79 3.18 -13.11
N PHE A 37 -1.84 2.17 -12.26
CA PHE A 37 -0.80 1.87 -11.28
C PHE A 37 -0.58 0.36 -11.11
N GLN A 38 0.60 0.03 -10.61
CA GLN A 38 0.94 -1.32 -10.13
C GLN A 38 1.44 -1.31 -8.68
N ARG A 39 1.92 -0.15 -8.23
CA ARG A 39 2.50 0.03 -6.90
C ARG A 39 1.69 1.00 -6.07
N VAL A 40 1.67 0.75 -4.78
CA VAL A 40 1.10 1.64 -3.78
C VAL A 40 2.16 2.03 -2.77
N TRP A 41 2.03 3.24 -2.25
CA TRP A 41 2.73 3.76 -1.11
C TRP A 41 1.70 3.95 -0.01
N LEU A 42 1.88 3.24 1.10
CA LEU A 42 1.02 3.29 2.27
C LEU A 42 1.85 3.63 3.51
N GLN A 43 1.22 4.20 4.53
CA GLN A 43 1.75 4.23 5.88
C GLN A 43 0.66 3.81 6.87
N GLY A 44 1.05 3.14 7.95
CA GLY A 44 0.12 2.62 8.94
C GLY A 44 0.80 1.86 10.06
N ILE A 45 0.00 1.33 10.97
CA ILE A 45 0.43 0.54 12.13
C ILE A 45 0.38 -0.94 11.79
N LEU A 46 1.44 -1.68 12.12
CA LEU A 46 1.40 -3.14 12.09
C LEU A 46 0.48 -3.67 13.20
N VAL A 47 -0.64 -4.30 12.86
CA VAL A 47 -1.65 -4.75 13.86
C VAL A 47 -1.62 -6.26 14.12
N SER A 48 -0.85 -7.02 13.34
CA SER A 48 -0.61 -8.45 13.55
C SER A 48 0.86 -8.75 13.85
N THR A 49 1.12 -9.88 14.47
CA THR A 49 2.44 -10.51 14.49
C THR A 49 2.68 -11.23 13.16
N PRO A 50 3.95 -11.53 12.79
CA PRO A 50 4.20 -12.40 11.64
C PRO A 50 3.46 -13.71 11.85
N THR A 51 2.74 -14.17 10.83
CA THR A 51 2.09 -15.47 10.87
C THR A 51 3.17 -16.57 11.04
N THR A 52 2.87 -17.58 11.87
CA THR A 52 3.82 -18.64 12.24
C THR A 52 4.22 -19.54 11.06
N ASP A 53 3.53 -19.40 9.93
CA ASP A 53 3.69 -20.16 8.69
C ASP A 53 4.77 -19.61 7.75
N SER A 54 5.71 -18.82 8.28
CA SER A 54 6.87 -18.25 7.57
C SER A 54 6.55 -17.47 6.29
N SER A 55 5.28 -17.13 6.05
CA SER A 55 4.84 -16.47 4.82
C SER A 55 5.24 -15.00 4.74
N GLY A 56 5.75 -14.42 5.85
CA GLY A 56 6.15 -13.03 5.96
C GLY A 56 4.98 -12.05 5.90
N ARG A 57 3.77 -12.50 6.30
CA ARG A 57 2.55 -11.72 6.17
C ARG A 57 2.23 -10.95 7.45
N PHE A 58 1.82 -9.71 7.28
CA PHE A 58 1.37 -8.81 8.34
C PHE A 58 0.09 -8.10 7.92
N LEU A 59 -0.67 -7.63 8.89
CA LEU A 59 -1.77 -6.70 8.68
C LEU A 59 -1.30 -5.27 9.00
N LEU A 60 -1.55 -4.37 8.06
CA LEU A 60 -1.27 -2.94 8.18
C LEU A 60 -2.60 -2.18 8.26
N ASP A 61 -2.76 -1.35 9.29
CA ASP A 61 -3.94 -0.50 9.50
C ASP A 61 -3.53 0.98 9.39
N ASP A 62 -4.17 1.73 8.50
CA ASP A 62 -3.90 3.16 8.33
C ASP A 62 -4.96 4.07 8.96
N GLY A 63 -5.92 3.51 9.72
CA GLY A 63 -7.06 4.21 10.31
C GLY A 63 -8.26 4.36 9.36
N THR A 64 -8.10 4.04 8.08
CA THR A 64 -9.19 4.04 7.07
C THR A 64 -9.57 2.63 6.62
N GLY A 65 -8.68 1.66 6.84
CA GLY A 65 -8.88 0.26 6.51
C GLY A 65 -7.65 -0.57 6.85
N VAL A 66 -7.80 -1.90 6.72
CA VAL A 66 -6.74 -2.86 6.98
C VAL A 66 -6.40 -3.61 5.69
N ILE A 67 -5.12 -3.76 5.41
CA ILE A 67 -4.61 -4.49 4.24
C ILE A 67 -3.55 -5.51 4.65
N GLU A 68 -3.46 -6.61 3.90
CA GLU A 68 -2.38 -7.56 4.07
C GLU A 68 -1.11 -7.05 3.37
N ILE A 69 0.04 -7.16 4.03
CA ILE A 69 1.35 -6.92 3.43
C ILE A 69 2.19 -8.20 3.51
N GLN A 70 2.96 -8.47 2.47
CA GLN A 70 3.89 -9.60 2.43
C GLN A 70 5.31 -9.08 2.27
N LEU A 71 6.14 -9.36 3.26
CA LEU A 71 7.56 -9.08 3.24
C LEU A 71 8.30 -10.14 2.41
N LEU A 72 9.25 -9.68 1.59
CA LEU A 72 10.22 -10.55 0.92
C LEU A 72 11.41 -10.84 1.84
N SER A 73 12.16 -11.90 1.53
CA SER A 73 13.20 -12.50 2.38
C SER A 73 14.16 -11.49 3.01
N ASP A 74 14.58 -10.46 2.25
CA ASP A 74 15.53 -9.45 2.73
C ASP A 74 15.00 -8.67 3.94
N PHE A 75 13.69 -8.42 3.99
CA PHE A 75 13.04 -7.67 5.08
C PHE A 75 12.72 -8.54 6.28
N LEU A 76 12.68 -9.87 6.14
CA LEU A 76 12.40 -10.78 7.25
C LEU A 76 13.52 -10.84 8.29
N THR A 77 14.73 -10.40 7.92
CA THR A 77 15.87 -10.30 8.83
C THR A 77 15.71 -9.20 9.89
N LEU A 78 14.79 -8.26 9.66
CA LEU A 78 14.50 -7.16 10.57
C LEU A 78 13.36 -7.53 11.53
N SER A 79 13.46 -7.07 12.78
CA SER A 79 12.46 -7.33 13.81
C SER A 79 11.26 -6.40 13.68
N TRP A 80 10.25 -6.81 12.91
CA TRP A 80 8.97 -6.10 12.79
C TRP A 80 8.01 -6.53 13.90
N VAL A 81 7.51 -5.56 14.66
CA VAL A 81 6.68 -5.81 15.84
C VAL A 81 5.34 -5.11 15.69
N LYS A 82 4.28 -5.76 16.20
CA LYS A 82 2.96 -5.14 16.32
C LYS A 82 3.07 -3.80 17.06
N GLY A 83 2.42 -2.77 16.50
CA GLY A 83 2.44 -1.40 17.02
C GLY A 83 3.44 -0.48 16.33
N MET A 84 4.38 -1.00 15.52
CA MET A 84 5.27 -0.16 14.74
C MET A 84 4.48 0.61 13.68
N TYR A 85 4.74 1.91 13.58
CA TYR A 85 4.26 2.75 12.48
C TYR A 85 5.27 2.69 11.34
N VAL A 86 4.84 2.21 10.17
CA VAL A 86 5.72 1.93 9.05
C VAL A 86 5.25 2.62 7.78
N MET A 87 6.21 2.95 6.93
CA MET A 87 5.96 3.26 5.52
C MET A 87 6.29 2.05 4.67
N VAL A 88 5.41 1.72 3.73
CA VAL A 88 5.59 0.62 2.79
C VAL A 88 5.38 1.06 1.36
N VAL A 89 6.20 0.53 0.45
CA VAL A 89 5.99 0.61 -0.99
C VAL A 89 6.06 -0.80 -1.57
N GLY A 90 5.07 -1.16 -2.38
CA GLY A 90 4.96 -2.51 -2.89
C GLY A 90 3.98 -2.68 -4.04
N LEU A 91 3.99 -3.88 -4.62
CA LEU A 91 3.04 -4.29 -5.65
C LEU A 91 1.67 -4.53 -5.04
N TYR A 92 0.65 -3.87 -5.59
CA TYR A 92 -0.73 -4.13 -5.22
C TYR A 92 -1.26 -5.37 -5.95
N PHE A 93 -1.94 -6.24 -5.23
CA PHE A 93 -2.49 -7.48 -5.74
C PHE A 93 -3.84 -7.77 -5.08
N VAL A 94 -4.80 -8.28 -5.87
CA VAL A 94 -6.10 -8.71 -5.37
C VAL A 94 -6.35 -10.12 -5.89
N GLN A 95 -6.59 -11.05 -4.98
CA GLN A 95 -7.05 -12.40 -5.31
C GLN A 95 -8.53 -12.54 -4.94
N LYS A 96 -9.30 -13.20 -5.82
CA LYS A 96 -10.73 -13.37 -5.64
C LYS A 96 -11.02 -14.10 -4.32
N GLY A 97 -11.78 -13.48 -3.43
CA GLY A 97 -12.17 -14.05 -2.14
C GLY A 97 -11.13 -13.89 -1.01
N SER A 98 -10.05 -13.14 -1.22
CA SER A 98 -9.08 -12.78 -0.17
C SER A 98 -9.06 -11.28 0.08
N LEU A 99 -8.42 -10.88 1.18
CA LEU A 99 -8.04 -9.48 1.38
C LEU A 99 -7.07 -9.02 0.27
N PRO A 100 -7.08 -7.73 -0.10
CA PRO A 100 -6.02 -7.16 -0.92
C PRO A 100 -4.66 -7.33 -0.23
N LEU A 101 -3.64 -7.58 -1.05
CA LEU A 101 -2.28 -7.85 -0.61
C LEU A 101 -1.30 -6.88 -1.26
N VAL A 102 -0.34 -6.38 -0.48
CA VAL A 102 0.81 -5.61 -0.99
C VAL A 102 2.09 -6.42 -0.82
N LYS A 103 2.77 -6.76 -1.92
CA LYS A 103 4.09 -7.39 -1.87
C LYS A 103 5.16 -6.32 -1.75
N ILE A 104 5.81 -6.27 -0.59
CA ILE A 104 6.68 -5.17 -0.18
C ILE A 104 8.05 -5.28 -0.87
N HIS A 105 8.48 -4.20 -1.51
CA HIS A 105 9.86 -4.03 -1.97
C HIS A 105 10.59 -2.89 -1.24
N LYS A 106 9.90 -2.13 -0.39
CA LYS A 106 10.50 -1.17 0.54
C LYS A 106 9.61 -1.03 1.78
N ILE A 107 10.21 -1.13 2.96
CA ILE A 107 9.57 -0.85 4.25
C ILE A 107 10.54 -0.03 5.11
N VAL A 108 10.00 0.92 5.87
CA VAL A 108 10.77 1.80 6.76
C VAL A 108 10.01 1.95 8.08
N ASP A 109 10.70 1.74 9.20
CA ASP A 109 10.17 2.08 10.52
C ASP A 109 10.15 3.60 10.70
N LEU A 110 8.95 4.15 10.93
CA LEU A 110 8.70 5.56 11.19
C LEU A 110 8.27 5.81 12.63
N SER A 111 8.24 4.78 13.49
CA SER A 111 7.88 4.89 14.91
C SER A 111 8.67 5.97 15.68
N PRO A 112 9.95 6.25 15.38
CA PRO A 112 10.69 7.35 16.02
C PRO A 112 10.19 8.77 15.68
N PHE A 113 9.29 8.93 14.71
CA PHE A 113 8.83 10.22 14.19
C PHE A 113 7.30 10.34 14.31
N PRO A 114 6.76 10.76 15.47
CA PRO A 114 5.32 10.70 15.76
C PRO A 114 4.47 11.64 14.88
N ASP A 115 5.07 12.67 14.29
CA ASP A 115 4.44 13.58 13.35
C ASP A 115 4.11 12.93 11.99
N ARG A 116 4.76 11.81 11.66
CA ARG A 116 4.61 11.14 10.36
C ARG A 116 3.22 10.59 10.10
N GLU A 117 2.46 10.25 11.14
CA GLU A 117 1.07 9.83 10.99
C GLU A 117 0.19 10.98 10.52
N SER A 118 0.27 12.12 11.22
CA SER A 118 -0.48 13.32 10.85
C SER A 118 -0.08 13.84 9.47
N MET A 119 1.22 13.87 9.18
CA MET A 119 1.72 14.31 7.87
C MET A 119 1.28 13.39 6.74
N TRP A 120 1.19 12.08 6.96
CA TRP A 120 0.72 11.14 5.93
C TRP A 120 -0.68 11.46 5.45
N TYR A 121 -1.59 11.78 6.39
CA TYR A 121 -2.95 12.14 6.05
C TYR A 121 -3.00 13.40 5.17
N LEU A 122 -2.19 14.41 5.51
CA LEU A 122 -2.08 15.64 4.70
C LEU A 122 -1.51 15.36 3.32
N GLU A 123 -0.46 14.55 3.21
CA GLU A 123 0.16 14.17 1.93
C GLU A 123 -0.82 13.42 1.02
N VAL A 124 -1.58 12.45 1.55
CA VAL A 124 -2.54 11.69 0.75
C VAL A 124 -3.72 12.58 0.31
N ILE A 125 -4.21 13.46 1.19
CA ILE A 125 -5.27 14.41 0.83
C ILE A 125 -4.78 15.39 -0.25
N GLU A 126 -3.58 15.95 -0.11
CA GLU A 126 -2.98 16.84 -1.11
C GLU A 126 -2.86 16.15 -2.48
N VAL A 127 -2.29 14.94 -2.51
CA VAL A 127 -2.17 14.15 -3.75
C VAL A 127 -3.54 13.85 -4.34
N PHE A 128 -4.52 13.47 -3.51
CA PHE A 128 -5.88 13.23 -3.99
C PHE A 128 -6.48 14.49 -4.62
N LYS A 129 -6.37 15.65 -3.95
CA LYS A 129 -6.91 16.91 -4.46
C LYS A 129 -6.26 17.37 -5.76
N LEU A 130 -4.93 17.22 -5.87
CA LEU A 130 -4.19 17.71 -7.04
C LEU A 130 -4.24 16.76 -8.24
N PHE A 131 -4.27 15.45 -8.00
CA PHE A 131 -4.06 14.46 -9.08
C PHE A 131 -5.23 13.51 -9.29
N TYR A 132 -6.00 13.17 -8.24
CA TYR A 132 -7.02 12.11 -8.33
C TYR A 132 -8.42 12.70 -8.49
N GLN A 133 -8.74 13.76 -7.75
CA GLN A 133 -10.03 14.43 -7.80
C GLN A 133 -10.37 15.00 -9.18
N PRO A 134 -9.47 15.71 -9.88
CA PRO A 134 -9.81 16.31 -11.18
C PRO A 134 -10.28 15.29 -12.22
N LEU A 135 -9.82 14.05 -12.12
CA LEU A 135 -10.19 12.95 -13.02
C LEU A 135 -11.61 12.39 -12.78
N PHE A 136 -12.30 12.83 -11.72
CA PHE A 136 -13.73 12.54 -11.51
C PHE A 136 -14.64 13.61 -12.12
N GLU A 137 -14.10 14.79 -12.41
CA GLU A 137 -14.85 15.97 -12.85
C GLU A 137 -14.82 16.14 -14.39
N GLU A 138 -14.12 15.25 -15.11
CA GLU A 138 -14.15 15.06 -16.57
C GLU A 138 -15.08 13.89 -16.98
#